data_AF-A0A9X7XT38-F1
#
_entry.id   AF-A0A9X7XT38-F1
#
_cell.length_a   1.000
_cell.length_b   1.000
_cell.length_c   1.000
_cell.angle_alpha   90.00
_cell.angle_beta   90.00
_cell.angle_gamma   90.00
#
_symmetry.space_group_name_H-M   'P 1'
#
loop_
_entity.id
_entity.type
_entity.pdbx_description
1 polymer ?
#
loop_
_entity_poly.entity_id
_entity_poly.type
_entity_poly.pdbx_seq_one_letter_code
_entity_poly.pdbx_strand_id
1 'polypeptide(L)'
;MEIADKWIQLGYTAKLVLRIVGILEATYYYRKNKASQKPRVYHGGRPIPGYSLSKDGQPVSDEQIKEWLSELIADEESAYGYRKLTVCLRRDHQLVINKKKVYRLLIEEEL
;
A
#
# COMPACT_ATOMS: atom_id res chain seq x y z
N MET A 1 18.27 -26.58 -11.08
CA MET A 1 17.78 -25.88 -12.30
C MET A 1 18.81 -25.98 -13.40
N GLU A 2 20.11 -25.82 -13.09
CA GLU A 2 21.22 -25.88 -14.05
C GLU A 2 21.20 -27.10 -15.00
N ILE A 3 20.88 -28.30 -14.50
CA ILE A 3 20.73 -29.49 -15.37
C ILE A 3 19.57 -29.31 -16.36
N ALA A 4 18.40 -28.90 -15.88
CA ALA A 4 17.25 -28.66 -16.76
C ALA A 4 17.51 -27.52 -17.75
N ASP A 5 18.13 -26.43 -17.30
CA ASP A 5 18.48 -25.28 -18.13
C ASP A 5 19.50 -25.65 -19.21
N LYS A 6 20.51 -26.46 -18.88
CA LYS A 6 21.50 -26.96 -19.84
C LYS A 6 20.83 -27.71 -21.00
N TRP A 7 19.92 -28.64 -20.71
CA TRP A 7 19.24 -29.40 -21.75
C TRP A 7 18.22 -28.55 -22.52
N ILE A 8 17.54 -27.62 -21.86
CA ILE A 8 16.61 -26.68 -22.53
C ILE A 8 17.38 -25.74 -23.46
N GLN A 9 18.57 -25.27 -23.08
CA GLN A 9 19.44 -24.43 -23.92
C GLN A 9 19.98 -25.16 -25.15
N LEU A 10 20.19 -26.48 -25.04
CA LEU A 10 20.58 -27.34 -26.17
C LEU A 10 19.42 -27.59 -27.16
N GLY A 11 18.23 -27.04 -26.92
CA GLY A 11 17.08 -27.09 -27.82
C GLY A 11 16.05 -28.19 -27.51
N TYR A 12 16.22 -28.94 -26.42
CA TYR A 12 15.26 -29.98 -26.02
C TYR A 12 13.99 -29.37 -25.43
N THR A 13 12.87 -30.07 -25.61
CA THR A 13 11.57 -29.59 -25.13
C THR A 13 11.52 -29.52 -23.60
N ALA A 14 11.25 -28.33 -23.05
CA ALA A 14 11.27 -28.09 -21.61
C ALA A 14 10.34 -29.04 -20.83
N LYS A 15 9.14 -29.31 -21.36
CA LYS A 15 8.18 -30.25 -20.75
C LYS A 15 8.74 -31.67 -20.58
N LEU A 16 9.53 -32.15 -21.53
CA LEU A 16 10.15 -33.47 -21.47
C LEU A 16 11.30 -33.47 -20.45
N VAL A 17 12.17 -32.47 -20.51
CA VAL A 17 13.30 -32.32 -19.60
C VAL A 17 12.81 -32.21 -18.15
N LEU A 18 11.80 -31.39 -17.88
CA LEU A 18 11.25 -31.19 -16.54
C LEU A 18 10.56 -32.43 -15.98
N ARG A 19 9.91 -33.22 -16.84
CA ARG A 19 9.33 -34.53 -16.46
C ARG A 19 10.41 -35.53 -16.06
N ILE A 20 11.51 -35.60 -16.80
CA ILE A 20 12.64 -36.51 -16.51
C ILE A 20 13.35 -36.09 -15.22
N VAL A 21 13.57 -34.79 -15.03
CA VAL A 21 14.23 -34.24 -13.83
C VAL A 21 13.28 -34.27 -12.60
N GLY A 22 11.99 -34.52 -12.79
CA GLY A 22 11.00 -34.60 -11.71
C GLY A 22 10.60 -33.25 -11.13
N ILE A 23 10.66 -32.17 -11.91
CA ILE A 23 10.30 -30.81 -11.48
C ILE A 23 8.98 -30.41 -12.13
N LEU A 24 8.06 -29.88 -11.32
CA LEU A 24 6.82 -29.27 -11.81
C LEU A 24 7.12 -28.04 -12.68
N GLU A 25 6.45 -27.95 -13.84
CA GLU A 25 6.60 -26.84 -14.78
C GLU A 25 6.39 -25.48 -14.10
N ALA A 26 5.34 -25.38 -13.26
CA ALA A 26 5.05 -24.17 -12.49
C ALA A 26 6.22 -23.74 -11.59
N THR A 27 6.87 -24.69 -10.92
CA THR A 27 8.03 -24.42 -10.06
C THR A 27 9.25 -23.97 -10.86
N TYR A 28 9.48 -24.59 -12.02
CA TYR A 28 10.57 -24.21 -12.94
C TYR A 28 10.40 -22.76 -13.40
N TYR A 29 9.24 -22.42 -13.98
CA TYR A 29 9.00 -21.06 -14.48
C TYR A 29 8.90 -20.02 -13.36
N TYR A 30 8.30 -20.35 -12.21
CA TYR A 30 8.26 -19.44 -11.06
C TYR A 30 9.66 -19.05 -10.59
N ARG A 31 10.57 -20.03 -10.45
CA ARG A 31 11.96 -19.77 -10.02
C ARG A 31 12.75 -19.01 -11.08
N LYS A 32 12.57 -19.36 -12.36
CA LYS A 32 13.19 -18.66 -13.48
C LYS A 32 12.77 -17.18 -13.55
N ASN A 33 11.47 -16.91 -13.39
CA ASN A 33 10.92 -15.55 -13.36
C ASN A 33 11.34 -14.77 -12.12
N LYS A 34 11.52 -15.44 -10.97
CA LYS A 34 11.98 -14.80 -9.74
C LYS A 34 13.47 -14.42 -9.80
N ALA A 35 14.29 -15.23 -10.48
CA ALA A 35 15.72 -14.96 -10.67
C ALA A 35 16.00 -13.77 -11.61
N SER A 36 15.09 -13.47 -12.54
CA SER A 36 15.19 -12.33 -13.46
C SER A 36 14.53 -11.04 -12.93
N GLN A 37 13.80 -11.10 -11.82
CA GLN A 37 13.18 -9.93 -11.20
C GLN A 37 14.14 -9.24 -10.22
N LYS A 38 14.18 -7.90 -10.25
CA LYS A 38 14.81 -7.10 -9.20
C LYS A 38 14.17 -7.46 -7.84
N PRO A 39 14.94 -7.46 -6.74
CA PRO A 39 14.40 -7.74 -5.42
C PRO A 39 13.22 -6.81 -5.16
N ARG A 40 12.08 -7.38 -4.75
CA ARG A 40 10.91 -6.60 -4.35
C ARG A 40 11.31 -5.79 -3.12
N VAL A 41 11.27 -4.46 -3.23
CA VAL A 41 11.38 -3.59 -2.06
C VAL A 41 10.11 -3.83 -1.23
N TYR A 42 10.29 -4.45 -0.07
CA TYR A 42 9.19 -4.76 0.83
C TYR A 42 8.77 -3.48 1.56
N HIS A 43 7.69 -2.85 1.12
CA HIS A 43 7.10 -1.67 1.78
C HIS A 43 6.10 -2.04 2.90
N GLY A 44 6.10 -3.29 3.37
CA GLY A 44 5.15 -3.75 4.38
C GLY A 44 3.78 -4.08 3.80
N GLY A 45 2.72 -3.63 4.49
CA GLY A 45 1.33 -3.86 4.13
C GLY A 45 0.85 -3.03 2.94
N ARG A 46 -0.48 -2.81 2.85
CA ARG A 46 -1.06 -1.96 1.81
C ARG A 46 -0.47 -0.54 1.92
N PRO A 47 -0.03 0.09 0.81
CA PRO A 47 0.47 1.46 0.85
C PRO A 47 -0.61 2.42 1.36
N ILE A 48 -0.16 3.51 1.97
CA ILE A 48 -1.06 4.57 2.45
C ILE A 48 -1.71 5.23 1.23
N PRO A 49 -3.05 5.34 1.17
CA PRO A 49 -3.74 5.80 -0.03
C PRO A 49 -3.57 7.29 -0.34
N GLY A 50 -3.23 8.13 0.66
CA GLY A 50 -3.06 9.58 0.48
C GLY A 50 -4.37 10.38 0.35
N TYR A 51 -5.52 9.74 0.52
CA TYR A 51 -6.84 10.40 0.49
C TYR A 51 -7.86 9.68 1.39
N SER A 52 -8.92 10.39 1.78
CA SER A 52 -10.13 9.85 2.40
C SER A 52 -11.33 10.10 1.47
N LEU A 53 -12.45 9.39 1.69
CA LEU A 53 -13.67 9.66 0.93
C LEU A 53 -14.59 10.58 1.74
N SER A 54 -15.28 11.49 1.06
CA SER A 54 -16.48 12.13 1.59
C SER A 54 -17.65 11.14 1.61
N LYS A 55 -18.73 11.47 2.33
CA LYS A 55 -19.99 10.71 2.30
C LYS A 55 -20.57 10.56 0.89
N ASP A 56 -20.30 11.51 -0.01
CA ASP A 56 -20.70 11.46 -1.42
C ASP A 56 -19.79 10.59 -2.29
N GLY A 57 -18.78 9.94 -1.70
CA GLY A 57 -17.83 9.09 -2.41
C GLY A 57 -16.72 9.85 -3.13
N GLN A 58 -16.67 11.18 -3.01
CA GLN A 58 -15.61 12.00 -3.60
C GLN A 58 -14.29 11.87 -2.80
N PRO A 59 -13.14 11.70 -3.47
CA PRO A 59 -11.85 11.65 -2.80
C PRO A 59 -11.41 13.04 -2.32
N VAL A 60 -10.92 13.10 -1.09
CA VAL A 60 -10.33 14.29 -0.46
C VAL A 60 -8.88 13.96 -0.10
N SER A 61 -7.93 14.75 -0.60
CA SER A 61 -6.49 14.54 -0.38
C SER A 61 -6.10 14.71 1.09
N ASP A 62 -5.02 14.04 1.50
CA ASP A 62 -4.49 14.20 2.86
C ASP A 62 -4.03 15.65 3.14
N GLU A 63 -3.59 16.38 2.12
CA GLU A 63 -3.24 17.81 2.18
C GLU A 63 -4.45 18.67 2.57
N GLN A 64 -5.60 18.49 1.90
CA GLN A 64 -6.82 19.22 2.24
C GLN A 64 -7.30 18.91 3.67
N ILE A 65 -7.16 17.66 4.10
CA ILE A 65 -7.54 17.25 5.46
C ILE A 65 -6.63 17.91 6.50
N LYS A 66 -5.35 18.08 6.19
CA LYS A 66 -4.38 18.77 7.05
C LYS A 66 -4.71 20.26 7.18
N GLU A 67 -5.10 20.93 6.10
CA GLU A 67 -5.57 22.32 6.14
C GLU A 67 -6.75 22.49 7.11
N TRP A 68 -7.79 21.66 7.00
CA TRP A 68 -8.93 21.70 7.92
C TRP A 68 -8.54 21.41 9.37
N LEU A 69 -7.58 20.51 9.60
CA LEU A 69 -7.06 20.25 10.95
C LEU A 69 -6.37 21.50 11.51
N SER A 70 -5.56 22.20 10.72
CA SER A 70 -4.90 23.44 11.13
C SER A 70 -5.88 24.56 11.43
N GLU A 71 -6.93 24.73 10.61
CA GLU A 71 -8.01 25.69 10.86
C GLU A 71 -8.74 25.39 12.18
N LEU A 72 -9.10 24.13 12.42
CA LEU A 72 -9.78 23.70 13.65
C LEU A 72 -8.92 23.87 14.91
N ILE A 73 -7.59 23.79 14.78
CA ILE A 73 -6.65 24.01 15.89
C ILE A 73 -6.46 25.50 16.16
N ALA A 74 -6.44 26.33 15.10
CA ALA A 74 -6.24 27.77 15.21
C ALA A 74 -7.48 28.52 15.73
N ASP A 75 -8.68 28.03 15.42
CA ASP A 75 -9.95 28.70 15.77
C ASP A 75 -10.35 28.51 17.25
N GLU A 76 -9.83 27.49 17.95
CA GLU A 76 -10.23 27.19 19.33
C GLU A 76 -9.14 27.34 20.40
N GLU A 77 -9.51 28.04 21.47
CA GLU A 77 -8.69 28.30 22.66
C GLU A 77 -8.49 27.05 23.56
N SER A 78 -9.10 25.90 23.21
CA SER A 78 -9.01 24.62 23.92
C SER A 78 -8.39 23.53 23.02
N ALA A 79 -7.29 22.92 23.48
CA ALA A 79 -6.60 21.84 22.77
C ALA A 79 -7.52 20.64 22.47
N TYR A 80 -8.00 20.54 21.24
CA TYR A 80 -8.71 19.37 20.77
C TYR A 80 -7.77 18.17 20.62
N GLY A 81 -8.02 17.11 21.40
CA GLY A 81 -7.41 15.83 21.09
C GLY A 81 -7.91 15.29 19.75
N TYR A 82 -7.08 14.49 19.05
CA TYR A 82 -7.38 13.92 17.71
C TYR A 82 -8.76 13.24 17.58
N ARG A 83 -9.31 12.71 18.68
CA ARG A 83 -10.66 12.12 18.71
C ARG A 83 -11.76 13.15 18.47
N LYS A 84 -11.64 14.35 19.04
CA LYS A 84 -12.60 15.44 18.84
C LYS A 84 -12.45 16.03 17.44
N LEU A 85 -11.22 16.23 16.97
CA LEU A 85 -10.93 16.63 15.57
C LEU A 85 -11.55 15.66 14.56
N THR A 86 -11.50 14.35 14.84
CA THR A 86 -12.16 13.34 13.99
C THR A 86 -13.68 13.54 13.92
N VAL A 87 -14.32 14.01 14.99
CA VAL A 87 -15.76 14.27 15.02
C VAL A 87 -16.09 15.53 14.22
N CYS A 88 -15.32 16.62 14.37
CA CYS A 88 -15.48 17.84 13.58
C CYS A 88 -15.35 17.53 12.08
N LEU A 89 -14.29 16.83 11.67
CA LEU A 89 -14.08 16.41 10.27
C LEU A 89 -15.25 15.61 9.67
N ARG A 90 -15.92 14.78 10.48
CA ARG A 90 -17.09 14.00 10.05
C ARG A 90 -18.37 14.82 9.97
N ARG A 91 -18.49 15.84 10.83
CA ARG A 91 -19.68 16.68 10.93
C ARG A 91 -19.66 17.78 9.88
N ASP A 92 -18.55 18.50 9.80
CA ASP A 92 -18.46 19.76 9.06
C ASP A 92 -18.07 19.48 7.60
N HIS A 93 -17.11 18.56 7.39
CA HIS A 93 -16.61 18.19 6.05
C HIS A 93 -17.15 16.85 5.54
N GLN A 94 -18.08 16.23 6.27
CA GLN A 94 -18.71 14.95 5.90
C GLN A 94 -17.71 13.83 5.53
N LEU A 95 -16.51 13.84 6.12
CA LEU A 95 -15.47 12.86 5.80
C LEU A 95 -15.76 11.47 6.39
N VAL A 96 -15.52 10.44 5.59
CA VAL A 96 -15.40 9.06 6.04
C VAL A 96 -13.95 8.80 6.46
N ILE A 97 -13.60 9.30 7.65
CA ILE A 97 -12.23 9.22 8.21
C ILE A 97 -12.19 8.51 9.56
N ASN A 98 -11.10 7.76 9.83
CA ASN A 98 -10.85 7.09 11.10
C ASN A 98 -9.92 7.95 11.99
N LYS A 99 -10.15 7.91 13.31
CA LYS A 99 -9.30 8.56 14.32
C LYS A 99 -7.80 8.19 14.21
N LYS A 100 -7.49 6.97 13.77
CA LYS A 100 -6.10 6.54 13.52
C LYS A 100 -5.43 7.32 12.39
N LYS A 101 -6.20 7.65 11.35
CA LYS A 101 -5.70 8.43 10.22
C LYS A 101 -5.47 9.88 10.64
N VAL A 102 -6.41 10.47 11.38
CA VAL A 102 -6.25 11.83 11.94
C VAL A 102 -5.02 11.92 12.84
N TYR A 103 -4.83 10.97 13.76
CA TYR A 103 -3.63 10.92 14.60
C TYR A 103 -2.33 10.86 13.79
N ARG A 104 -2.31 10.06 12.71
CA ARG A 104 -1.14 9.98 11.83
C ARG A 104 -0.88 11.32 11.12
N LEU A 105 -1.92 11.95 10.58
CA LEU A 105 -1.80 13.24 9.88
C LEU A 105 -1.29 14.36 10.80
N LEU A 106 -1.71 14.37 12.07
CA LEU A 106 -1.19 15.31 13.07
C LEU A 106 0.31 15.10 13.33
N ILE A 107 0.74 13.85 13.52
CA ILE A 107 2.17 13.53 13.68
C ILE A 107 2.98 13.94 12.45
N GLU A 108 2.45 13.73 11.24
CA GLU A 108 3.12 14.10 10.00
C GLU A 108 3.33 15.61 9.83
N GLU A 109 2.45 16.44 10.40
CA GLU A 109 2.48 17.92 10.33
C GLU A 109 3.05 18.60 11.59
N GLU A 110 3.51 17.84 12.59
CA GLU A 110 3.93 18.35 13.90
C GLU A 110 2.86 19.18 14.64
N LEU A 111 1.58 18.85 14.42
CA LEU A 111 0.39 19.47 15.04
C LEU A 111 -0.05 18.78 16.35
#